data_AF-A0A976FHX5-F1
#
_entry.id   AF-A0A976FHX5-F1
#
_cell.length_a   1.000
_cell.length_b   1.000
_cell.length_c   1.000
_cell.angle_alpha   90.00
_cell.angle_beta   90.00
_cell.angle_gamma   90.00
#
_symmetry.space_group_name_H-M   'P 1'
#
loop_
_entity.id
_entity.type
_entity.pdbx_description
1 polymer ?
#
loop_
_entity_poly.entity_id
_entity_poly.type
_entity_poly.pdbx_seq_one_letter_code
_entity_poly.pdbx_strand_id
1 'polypeptide(L)'
;MGRALQLLVSLIMVIVLHAAADQNLLKTTCPLCNMDVKADINATILGDQYVYACEMAGHIDSLQNNPAANLGAPKKADISTDEIYKDAKSLRCPVCGKGYDQLTHAVPWISKGAQKIYTCSEEHAQIVFDNPLSFVAAQASSNDFCTGTGSVMFNGFQLAIGGDASCLMILFQPWVTSSAVKYAFAFLGVVLLAISLEGFGELRDYLQARLHRDYGIVSSQTDYVSVSTPLVASGRHSHNINQNSFTQKTGRVPDAQLSIMRRLPVWCKLLLAVMYMLHLCLGYWIMLIIMTYETLMFVAVIVGVGLGFIIFKNTDADELRGSVDPCCST
;
A
#
# COMPACT_ATOMS: atom_id res chain seq x y z
N MET A 1 37.92 17.34 -15.58
CA MET A 1 37.34 16.97 -14.26
C MET A 1 37.18 18.15 -13.29
N GLY A 2 38.08 19.15 -13.25
CA GLY A 2 37.98 20.27 -12.30
C GLY A 2 36.72 21.17 -12.41
N ARG A 3 36.21 21.43 -13.62
CA ARG A 3 34.99 22.24 -13.81
C ARG A 3 33.70 21.53 -13.35
N ALA A 4 33.63 20.21 -13.48
CA ALA A 4 32.49 19.43 -13.00
C ALA A 4 32.46 19.38 -11.47
N LEU A 5 33.64 19.27 -10.82
CA LEU A 5 33.76 19.31 -9.36
C LEU A 5 33.43 20.71 -8.81
N GLN A 6 33.84 21.79 -9.48
CA GLN A 6 33.46 23.15 -9.08
C GLN A 6 31.96 23.40 -9.23
N LEU A 7 31.32 22.91 -10.29
CA LEU A 7 29.87 23.01 -10.43
C LEU A 7 29.13 22.19 -9.38
N LEU A 8 29.66 21.02 -8.99
CA LEU A 8 29.08 20.16 -7.94
C LEU A 8 29.25 20.77 -6.55
N VAL A 9 30.40 21.40 -6.27
CA VAL A 9 30.63 22.16 -5.02
C VAL A 9 29.76 23.42 -4.98
N SER A 10 29.62 24.15 -6.08
CA SER A 10 28.70 25.29 -6.16
C SER A 10 27.23 24.86 -6.05
N LEU A 11 26.85 23.72 -6.63
CA LEU A 11 25.50 23.16 -6.50
C LEU A 11 25.24 22.69 -5.07
N ILE A 12 26.20 22.03 -4.42
CA ILE A 12 26.12 21.65 -2.99
C ILE A 12 26.08 22.90 -2.11
N MET A 13 26.83 23.96 -2.42
CA MET A 13 26.81 25.22 -1.67
C MET A 13 25.47 25.96 -1.86
N VAL A 14 24.86 25.90 -3.05
CA VAL A 14 23.52 26.45 -3.33
C VAL A 14 22.40 25.61 -2.70
N ILE A 15 22.58 24.28 -2.61
CA ILE A 15 21.67 23.36 -1.91
C ILE A 15 21.76 23.55 -0.39
N VAL A 16 22.95 23.81 0.17
CA VAL A 16 23.15 24.10 1.59
C VAL A 16 22.63 25.50 1.98
N LEU A 17 22.55 26.44 1.04
CA LEU A 17 21.98 27.77 1.29
C LEU A 17 20.44 27.83 1.32
N HIS A 18 19.74 26.73 1.04
CA HIS A 18 18.28 26.63 1.26
C HIS A 18 17.91 26.09 2.65
N ALA A 19 18.74 26.37 3.66
CA ALA A 19 18.33 26.22 5.05
C ALA A 19 17.31 27.31 5.43
N ALA A 20 16.08 27.20 4.90
CA ALA A 20 14.94 27.96 5.37
C ALA A 20 14.49 27.37 6.72
N ALA A 21 15.26 27.65 7.75
CA ALA A 21 14.86 27.51 9.14
C ALA A 21 15.26 28.81 9.85
N ASP A 22 14.54 29.90 9.56
CA ASP A 22 14.76 31.20 10.22
C ASP A 22 14.41 31.13 11.74
N GLN A 23 13.61 30.14 12.16
CA GLN A 23 13.24 29.93 13.56
C GLN A 23 14.17 28.93 14.28
N ASN A 24 14.45 29.19 15.55
CA ASN A 24 15.35 28.35 16.35
C ASN A 24 14.66 27.05 16.82
N LEU A 25 14.85 25.97 16.05
CA LEU A 25 14.18 24.69 16.27
C LEU A 25 14.55 23.98 17.59
N LEU A 26 15.67 24.34 18.22
CA LEU A 26 16.09 23.75 19.50
C LEU A 26 15.28 24.27 20.70
N LYS A 27 14.56 25.39 20.50
CA LYS A 27 13.76 26.07 21.53
C LYS A 27 12.27 26.01 21.24
N THR A 28 11.88 25.46 20.09
CA THR A 28 10.47 25.29 19.72
C THR A 28 9.93 23.96 20.23
N THR A 29 8.79 24.02 20.89
CA THR A 29 8.02 22.84 21.29
C THR A 29 6.72 22.77 20.52
N CYS A 30 6.20 21.56 20.33
CA CYS A 30 4.97 21.33 19.60
C CYS A 30 3.78 21.96 20.35
N PRO A 31 2.90 22.72 19.65
CA PRO A 31 1.77 23.40 20.26
C PRO A 31 0.61 22.52 20.70
N LEU A 32 0.79 21.21 20.83
CA LEU A 32 -0.24 20.29 21.32
C LEU A 32 0.28 19.40 22.45
N CYS A 33 1.49 18.86 22.26
CA CYS A 33 2.12 17.86 23.14
C CYS A 33 3.21 18.45 24.05
N ASN A 34 3.74 19.64 23.75
CA ASN A 34 4.95 20.20 24.37
C ASN A 34 6.17 19.24 24.32
N MET A 35 6.28 18.45 23.25
CA MET A 35 7.50 17.71 22.92
C MET A 35 8.30 18.46 21.86
N ASP A 36 9.55 18.06 21.68
CA ASP A 36 10.45 18.62 20.68
C ASP A 36 9.85 18.46 19.27
N VAL A 37 9.97 19.52 18.47
CA VAL A 37 9.49 19.52 17.09
C VAL A 37 10.55 18.94 16.16
N LYS A 38 10.12 18.49 14.98
CA LYS A 38 11.04 18.18 13.90
C LYS A 38 10.89 19.15 12.73
N ALA A 39 12.01 19.42 12.04
CA ALA A 39 12.06 20.36 10.92
C ALA A 39 11.21 19.90 9.71
N ASP A 40 11.06 18.59 9.55
CA ASP A 40 10.30 17.94 8.47
C ASP A 40 8.78 17.94 8.70
N ILE A 41 8.31 18.29 9.91
CA ILE A 41 6.90 18.32 10.27
C ILE A 41 6.49 19.76 10.55
N ASN A 42 6.21 20.51 9.48
CA ASN A 42 5.84 21.92 9.55
C ASN A 42 4.62 22.25 8.68
N ALA A 43 4.01 23.39 8.97
CA ALA A 43 2.97 24.00 8.16
C ALA A 43 3.31 25.47 7.92
N THR A 44 3.12 25.89 6.67
CA THR A 44 3.39 27.25 6.20
C THR A 44 2.22 28.16 6.53
N ILE A 45 2.54 29.33 7.04
CA ILE A 45 1.61 30.42 7.34
C ILE A 45 1.98 31.58 6.43
N LEU A 46 0.98 32.32 5.93
CA LEU A 46 1.22 33.50 5.11
C LEU A 46 2.21 34.48 5.78
N GLY A 47 3.08 35.10 4.98
CA GLY A 47 4.12 36.01 5.48
C GLY A 47 5.40 35.32 5.93
N ASP A 48 5.79 34.23 5.25
CA ASP A 48 7.04 33.48 5.49
C ASP A 48 7.15 32.99 6.95
N GLN A 49 6.01 32.65 7.55
CA GLN A 49 5.90 32.11 8.91
C GLN A 49 5.64 30.61 8.86
N TYR A 50 6.10 29.90 9.89
CA TYR A 50 5.95 28.45 9.98
C TYR A 50 5.52 28.06 11.39
N VAL A 51 4.73 26.99 11.46
CA VAL A 51 4.43 26.27 12.71
C VAL A 51 4.98 24.85 12.59
N TYR A 52 5.64 24.36 13.64
CA TYR A 52 6.28 23.05 13.69
C TYR A 52 5.60 22.13 14.70
N ALA A 53 5.54 20.83 14.42
CA ALA A 53 4.92 19.84 15.30
C ALA A 53 5.85 18.68 15.70
N CYS A 54 5.44 17.91 16.70
CA CYS A 54 6.11 16.69 17.16
C CYS A 54 5.76 15.50 16.24
N GLU A 55 6.53 14.41 16.29
CA GLU A 55 6.36 13.21 15.44
C GLU A 55 5.05 12.42 15.69
N MET A 56 4.20 12.86 16.62
CA MET A 56 2.93 12.19 16.87
C MET A 56 1.94 12.43 15.73
N ALA A 57 1.31 11.35 15.28
CA ALA A 57 0.33 11.37 14.19
C ALA A 57 -0.82 12.35 14.47
N GLY A 58 -1.23 13.11 13.45
CA GLY A 58 -2.37 14.04 13.53
C GLY A 58 -2.08 15.39 14.19
N HIS A 59 -0.88 15.61 14.74
CA HIS A 59 -0.57 16.85 15.44
C HIS A 59 -0.46 18.05 14.49
N ILE A 60 0.25 17.88 13.37
CA ILE A 60 0.34 18.93 12.36
C ILE A 60 -1.01 19.16 11.66
N ASP A 61 -1.73 18.07 11.40
CA ASP A 61 -3.05 18.11 10.76
C ASP A 61 -4.06 18.87 11.63
N SER A 62 -4.02 18.71 12.96
CA SER A 62 -4.91 19.46 13.85
C SER A 62 -4.62 20.95 13.84
N LEU A 63 -3.38 21.36 13.60
CA LEU A 63 -3.00 22.78 13.51
C LEU A 63 -3.38 23.37 12.15
N GLN A 64 -3.34 22.58 11.08
CA GLN A 64 -3.70 23.01 9.72
C GLN A 64 -5.22 23.01 9.48
N ASN A 65 -5.90 21.93 9.85
CA ASN A 65 -7.30 21.70 9.53
C ASN A 65 -8.25 22.32 10.56
N ASN A 66 -7.79 22.53 11.79
CA ASN A 66 -8.58 23.18 12.85
C ASN A 66 -7.74 24.18 13.67
N PRO A 67 -7.21 25.24 13.03
CA PRO A 67 -6.39 26.24 13.71
C PRO A 67 -7.20 27.05 14.73
N ALA A 68 -8.50 27.29 14.46
CA ALA A 68 -9.37 28.07 15.34
C ALA A 68 -9.49 27.48 16.75
N ALA A 69 -9.52 26.15 16.87
CA ALA A 69 -9.57 25.47 18.16
C ALA A 69 -8.24 25.56 18.95
N ASN A 70 -7.14 25.97 18.30
CA ASN A 70 -5.79 25.93 18.85
C ASN A 70 -5.13 27.32 18.96
N LEU A 71 -5.79 28.39 18.54
CA LEU A 71 -5.30 29.77 18.65
C LEU A 71 -5.85 30.47 19.89
N GLY A 72 -5.01 31.27 20.53
CA GLY A 72 -5.34 32.12 21.66
C GLY A 72 -5.61 33.55 21.24
N ALA A 73 -6.22 34.32 22.15
CA ALA A 73 -6.49 35.73 21.91
C ALA A 73 -5.20 36.50 21.57
N PRO A 74 -5.28 37.50 20.67
CA PRO A 74 -4.18 38.41 20.35
C PRO A 74 -3.52 39.01 21.58
N LYS A 75 -2.19 39.07 21.59
CA LYS A 75 -1.41 39.71 22.65
C LYS A 75 -0.31 40.57 22.04
N LYS A 76 0.03 41.67 22.72
CA LYS A 76 1.22 42.45 22.38
C LYS A 76 2.47 41.63 22.72
N ALA A 77 3.37 41.47 21.76
CA ALA A 77 4.57 40.67 21.91
C ALA A 77 5.71 41.27 21.10
N ASP A 78 6.89 41.35 21.71
CA ASP A 78 8.09 41.84 21.05
C ASP A 78 8.88 40.66 20.48
N ILE A 79 9.01 40.63 19.15
CA ILE A 79 9.69 39.55 18.43
C ILE A 79 11.19 39.49 18.73
N SER A 80 11.82 40.62 19.07
CA SER A 80 13.25 40.69 19.37
C SER A 80 13.62 40.01 20.69
N THR A 81 12.65 39.89 21.60
CA THR A 81 12.82 39.27 22.92
C THR A 81 12.56 37.76 22.91
N ASP A 82 12.00 37.22 21.83
CA ASP A 82 11.59 35.82 21.76
C ASP A 82 12.74 34.94 21.25
N GLU A 83 13.22 34.01 22.08
CA GLU A 83 14.35 33.12 21.73
C GLU A 83 14.11 32.28 20.48
N ILE A 84 12.84 32.01 20.13
CA ILE A 84 12.45 31.22 18.95
C ILE A 84 12.58 32.06 17.67
N TYR A 85 12.23 33.34 17.73
CA TYR A 85 12.01 34.20 16.56
C TYR A 85 13.02 35.34 16.42
N LYS A 86 13.92 35.54 17.39
CA LYS A 86 14.96 36.60 17.35
C LYS A 86 15.86 36.56 16.12
N ASP A 87 16.12 35.36 15.60
CA ASP A 87 17.02 35.14 14.47
C ASP A 87 16.25 35.16 13.12
N ALA A 88 14.91 35.22 13.20
CA ALA A 88 13.98 34.95 12.12
C ALA A 88 13.66 36.18 11.27
N LYS A 89 14.66 36.80 10.62
CA LYS A 89 14.54 38.11 9.94
C LYS A 89 13.73 38.08 8.64
N SER A 90 13.45 36.90 8.09
CA SER A 90 12.60 36.77 6.89
C SER A 90 11.11 36.89 7.20
N LEU A 91 10.69 36.89 8.47
CA LEU A 91 9.29 36.92 8.86
C LEU A 91 8.60 38.22 8.43
N ARG A 92 7.38 38.06 7.92
CA ARG A 92 6.51 39.15 7.49
C ARG A 92 5.13 39.00 8.10
N CYS A 93 4.39 40.09 8.14
CA CYS A 93 3.00 40.07 8.57
C CYS A 93 2.14 39.28 7.55
N PRO A 94 1.32 38.31 7.98
CA PRO A 94 0.49 37.47 7.10
C PRO A 94 -0.55 38.26 6.30
N VAL A 95 -0.99 39.41 6.83
CA VAL A 95 -2.08 40.22 6.25
C VAL A 95 -1.55 41.24 5.24
N CYS A 96 -0.41 41.90 5.52
CA CYS A 96 0.05 43.06 4.77
C CYS A 96 1.50 42.99 4.28
N GLY A 97 2.26 41.94 4.64
CA GLY A 97 3.63 41.75 4.19
C GLY A 97 4.69 42.68 4.80
N LYS A 98 4.33 43.49 5.82
CA LYS A 98 5.30 44.29 6.59
C LYS A 98 6.38 43.39 7.19
N GLY A 99 7.64 43.81 7.11
CA GLY A 99 8.79 43.03 7.54
C GLY A 99 8.95 42.91 9.06
N TYR A 100 9.97 42.15 9.45
CA TYR A 100 10.30 41.76 10.82
C TYR A 100 10.25 42.89 11.85
N ASP A 101 10.89 44.03 11.56
CA ASP A 101 11.04 45.15 12.51
C ASP A 101 9.72 45.84 12.89
N GLN A 102 8.63 45.53 12.17
CA GLN A 102 7.31 46.13 12.39
C GLN A 102 6.32 45.15 13.06
N LEU A 103 6.78 43.95 13.44
CA LEU A 103 5.97 42.93 14.11
C LEU A 103 5.90 43.21 15.62
N THR A 104 4.72 43.60 16.11
CA THR A 104 4.53 44.07 17.50
C THR A 104 3.44 43.32 18.26
N HIS A 105 2.67 42.50 17.54
CA HIS A 105 1.57 41.72 18.09
C HIS A 105 1.74 40.25 17.68
N ALA A 106 1.23 39.35 18.50
CA ALA A 106 1.27 37.93 18.22
C ALA A 106 0.00 37.22 18.66
N VAL A 107 -0.36 36.19 17.89
CA VAL A 107 -1.45 35.25 18.19
C VAL A 107 -0.79 33.96 18.68
N PRO A 108 -0.82 33.65 19.99
CA PRO A 108 -0.18 32.46 20.53
C PRO A 108 -1.02 31.20 20.26
N TRP A 109 -0.37 30.04 20.16
CA TRP A 109 -1.06 28.76 20.18
C TRP A 109 -1.38 28.34 21.62
N ILE A 110 -2.62 27.93 21.93
CA ILE A 110 -3.08 27.74 23.33
C ILE A 110 -2.69 26.40 23.94
N SER A 111 -2.41 25.38 23.14
CA SER A 111 -2.27 24.00 23.60
C SER A 111 -0.82 23.65 23.98
N LYS A 112 -0.29 24.34 25.01
CA LYS A 112 1.05 24.04 25.60
C LYS A 112 2.27 24.37 24.73
N GLY A 113 2.10 25.10 23.62
CA GLY A 113 3.19 25.51 22.73
C GLY A 113 3.81 26.86 23.06
N ALA A 114 5.11 27.01 22.82
CA ALA A 114 5.80 28.30 22.87
C ALA A 114 5.69 29.11 21.54
N GLN A 115 5.20 28.48 20.47
CA GLN A 115 5.08 29.07 19.14
C GLN A 115 3.96 30.12 19.07
N LYS A 116 4.12 31.12 18.21
CA LYS A 116 3.18 32.22 18.01
C LYS A 116 3.20 32.70 16.56
N ILE A 117 2.09 33.26 16.10
CA ILE A 117 2.00 33.92 14.78
C ILE A 117 2.16 35.42 15.00
N TYR A 118 3.18 36.03 14.40
CA TYR A 118 3.45 37.46 14.55
C TYR A 118 2.74 38.30 13.50
N THR A 119 2.23 39.46 13.91
CA THR A 119 1.57 40.45 13.07
C THR A 119 2.03 41.87 13.40
N CYS A 120 1.79 42.81 12.51
CA CYS A 120 2.26 44.18 12.68
C CYS A 120 1.37 45.07 13.57
N SER A 121 0.12 44.67 13.82
CA SER A 121 -0.87 45.45 14.58
C SER A 121 -1.87 44.53 15.27
N GLU A 122 -2.56 45.07 16.28
CA GLU A 122 -3.66 44.40 16.98
C GLU A 122 -4.80 44.00 16.02
N GLU A 123 -5.15 44.90 15.09
CA GLU A 123 -6.16 44.63 14.05
C GLU A 123 -5.78 43.43 13.18
N HIS A 124 -4.52 43.33 12.75
CA HIS A 124 -4.06 42.20 11.95
C HIS A 124 -3.98 40.90 12.76
N ALA A 125 -3.66 40.99 14.05
CA ALA A 125 -3.75 39.85 14.93
C ALA A 125 -5.20 39.37 15.08
N GLN A 126 -6.16 40.29 15.19
CA GLN A 126 -7.59 39.99 15.28
C GLN A 126 -8.11 39.35 13.98
N ILE A 127 -7.70 39.86 12.81
CA ILE A 127 -8.07 39.27 11.51
C ILE A 127 -7.57 37.81 11.39
N VAL A 128 -6.34 37.55 11.84
CA VAL A 128 -5.78 36.18 11.84
C VAL A 128 -6.53 35.29 12.84
N PHE A 129 -6.94 35.83 13.99
CA PHE A 129 -7.72 35.11 14.99
C PHE A 129 -9.16 34.80 14.53
N ASP A 130 -9.82 35.74 13.84
CA ASP A 130 -11.20 35.61 13.38
C ASP A 130 -11.33 34.66 12.19
N ASN A 131 -10.34 34.63 11.29
CA ASN A 131 -10.35 33.74 10.12
C ASN A 131 -8.99 33.03 9.92
N PRO A 132 -8.61 32.09 10.81
CA PRO A 132 -7.28 31.49 10.78
C PRO A 132 -7.06 30.54 9.59
N LEU A 133 -8.12 29.95 9.05
CA LEU A 133 -8.02 29.04 7.90
C LEU A 133 -7.46 29.75 6.66
N SER A 134 -7.80 31.02 6.42
CA SER A 134 -7.24 31.76 5.27
C SER A 134 -5.75 32.08 5.39
N PHE A 135 -5.16 31.98 6.58
CA PHE A 135 -3.76 32.33 6.82
C PHE A 135 -2.87 31.12 7.12
N VAL A 136 -3.44 30.08 7.75
CA VAL A 136 -2.74 28.84 8.13
C VAL A 136 -3.01 27.70 7.12
N ALA A 137 -4.22 27.64 6.55
CA ALA A 137 -4.61 26.56 5.62
C ALA A 137 -4.45 26.94 4.14
N ALA A 138 -4.02 28.17 3.81
CA ALA A 138 -4.00 28.68 2.43
C ALA A 138 -2.64 28.55 1.70
N GLN A 139 -1.70 27.74 2.19
CA GLN A 139 -0.53 27.31 1.42
C GLN A 139 -0.39 25.80 1.39
N ALA A 140 -1.41 25.15 0.82
CA ALA A 140 -1.28 23.86 0.16
C ALA A 140 -2.06 23.80 -1.17
N SER A 141 -2.49 24.94 -1.72
CA SER A 141 -2.97 25.01 -3.11
C SER A 141 -1.83 25.41 -4.06
N SER A 142 -0.66 24.78 -3.92
CA SER A 142 0.18 24.57 -5.10
C SER A 142 -0.57 23.57 -6.00
N ASN A 143 -0.29 23.59 -7.30
CA ASN A 143 -0.77 22.59 -8.25
C ASN A 143 -0.18 21.18 -7.97
N ASP A 144 -0.06 20.78 -6.71
CA ASP A 144 0.47 19.51 -6.29
C ASP A 144 -0.65 18.47 -6.25
N PHE A 145 -0.38 17.33 -6.88
CA PHE A 145 -1.34 16.25 -7.10
C PHE A 145 -1.80 15.59 -5.79
N CYS A 146 -0.94 15.63 -4.77
CA CYS A 146 -1.17 15.12 -3.42
C CYS A 146 -0.17 15.78 -2.45
N THR A 147 -0.48 15.79 -1.15
CA THR A 147 0.35 16.38 -0.09
C THR A 147 0.83 15.33 0.93
N GLY A 148 1.98 15.58 1.56
CA GLY A 148 2.56 14.70 2.61
C GLY A 148 3.52 13.61 2.12
N THR A 149 4.09 12.87 3.08
CA THR A 149 5.17 11.86 2.89
C THR A 149 4.70 10.57 2.19
N GLY A 150 3.40 10.48 1.92
CA GLY A 150 2.74 9.32 1.38
C GLY A 150 2.28 8.33 2.44
N SER A 151 1.14 7.68 2.22
CA SER A 151 0.58 6.66 3.10
C SER A 151 0.32 5.35 2.33
N VAL A 152 0.42 4.23 3.04
CA VAL A 152 0.17 2.88 2.50
C VAL A 152 -1.24 2.39 2.79
N MET A 153 -2.00 3.06 3.65
CA MET A 153 -3.34 2.65 4.06
C MET A 153 -4.18 3.89 4.33
N PHE A 154 -5.21 4.10 3.52
CA PHE A 154 -6.19 5.17 3.73
C PHE A 154 -7.29 4.73 4.71
N ASN A 155 -7.96 5.71 5.32
CA ASN A 155 -9.11 5.48 6.20
C ASN A 155 -10.37 5.19 5.37
N GLY A 156 -10.42 4.00 4.76
CA GLY A 156 -11.50 3.56 3.85
C GLY A 156 -11.28 3.95 2.39
N PHE A 157 -12.25 3.63 1.53
CA PHE A 157 -12.18 3.88 0.08
C PHE A 157 -12.13 5.37 -0.24
N GLN A 158 -10.96 5.84 -0.66
CA GLN A 158 -10.70 7.24 -0.98
C GLN A 158 -10.00 7.35 -2.34
N LEU A 159 -10.14 8.51 -2.98
CA LEU A 159 -9.38 8.85 -4.19
C LEU A 159 -8.13 9.62 -3.79
N ALA A 160 -6.96 9.15 -4.20
CA ALA A 160 -5.68 9.82 -3.93
C ALA A 160 -5.41 10.99 -4.91
N ILE A 161 -6.46 11.62 -5.44
CA ILE A 161 -6.41 12.66 -6.48
C ILE A 161 -7.07 13.93 -5.94
N GLY A 162 -6.26 14.95 -5.62
CA GLY A 162 -6.73 16.25 -5.13
C GLY A 162 -5.70 16.92 -4.22
N GLY A 163 -5.67 18.25 -4.18
CA GLY A 163 -4.71 19.02 -3.38
C GLY A 163 -4.76 18.70 -1.88
N ASP A 164 -5.92 18.27 -1.39
CA ASP A 164 -6.15 17.91 0.01
C ASP A 164 -5.93 16.41 0.30
N ALA A 165 -5.56 15.60 -0.71
CA ALA A 165 -5.39 14.15 -0.57
C ALA A 165 -3.94 13.79 -0.24
N SER A 166 -3.75 12.81 0.66
CA SER A 166 -2.42 12.31 0.98
C SER A 166 -1.86 11.41 -0.13
N CYS A 167 -0.56 11.51 -0.41
CA CYS A 167 0.06 10.75 -1.50
C CYS A 167 -0.06 9.22 -1.28
N LEU A 168 -0.37 8.46 -2.34
CA LEU A 168 -0.37 7.01 -2.28
C LEU A 168 1.06 6.45 -2.42
N MET A 169 1.43 5.51 -1.55
CA MET A 169 2.64 4.71 -1.67
C MET A 169 2.31 3.29 -2.10
N ILE A 170 2.97 2.81 -3.17
CA ILE A 170 2.71 1.48 -3.72
C ILE A 170 3.88 0.55 -3.41
N LEU A 171 3.64 -0.48 -2.60
CA LEU A 171 4.55 -1.57 -2.22
C LEU A 171 5.82 -1.14 -1.45
N PHE A 172 6.60 -0.18 -1.94
CA PHE A 172 7.85 0.27 -1.32
C PHE A 172 7.94 1.80 -1.25
N GLN A 173 8.69 2.32 -0.26
CA GLN A 173 8.89 3.74 0.00
C GLN A 173 9.31 4.62 -1.22
N PRO A 174 10.15 4.17 -2.18
CA PRO A 174 10.49 5.02 -3.33
C PRO A 174 9.35 5.21 -4.34
N TRP A 175 8.28 4.41 -4.28
CA TRP A 175 7.16 4.45 -5.24
C TRP A 175 6.00 5.30 -4.70
N VAL A 176 6.26 6.61 -4.55
CA VAL A 176 5.24 7.60 -4.18
C VAL A 176 4.61 8.19 -5.45
N THR A 177 3.28 8.12 -5.58
CA THR A 177 2.55 8.71 -6.72
C THR A 177 2.40 10.22 -6.56
N SER A 178 3.50 10.95 -6.70
CA SER A 178 3.54 12.40 -6.49
C SER A 178 2.99 13.23 -7.67
N SER A 179 2.55 12.60 -8.76
CA SER A 179 2.04 13.29 -9.94
C SER A 179 1.06 12.41 -10.71
N ALA A 180 0.18 13.04 -11.51
CA ALA A 180 -0.79 12.34 -12.36
C ALA A 180 -0.12 11.33 -13.30
N VAL A 181 1.08 11.63 -13.80
CA VAL A 181 1.84 10.72 -14.67
C VAL A 181 2.33 9.49 -13.89
N LYS A 182 2.91 9.69 -12.70
CA LYS A 182 3.31 8.57 -11.83
C LYS A 182 2.12 7.71 -11.45
N TYR A 183 0.98 8.35 -11.19
CA TYR A 183 -0.27 7.67 -10.90
C TYR A 183 -0.79 6.84 -12.09
N ALA A 184 -0.74 7.37 -13.32
CA ALA A 184 -1.12 6.61 -14.52
C ALA A 184 -0.21 5.40 -14.76
N PHE A 185 1.10 5.54 -14.56
CA PHE A 185 2.04 4.42 -14.65
C PHE A 185 1.80 3.39 -13.55
N ALA A 186 1.50 3.83 -12.33
CA ALA A 186 1.12 2.95 -11.25
C ALA A 186 -0.14 2.16 -11.58
N PHE A 187 -1.20 2.83 -12.06
CA PHE A 187 -2.44 2.19 -12.49
C PHE A 187 -2.18 1.11 -13.55
N LEU A 188 -1.43 1.44 -14.60
CA LEU A 188 -1.07 0.48 -15.64
C LEU A 188 -0.24 -0.68 -15.09
N GLY A 189 0.69 -0.39 -14.17
CA GLY A 189 1.51 -1.41 -13.50
C GLY A 189 0.67 -2.38 -12.67
N VAL A 190 -0.33 -1.89 -11.93
CA VAL A 190 -1.27 -2.72 -11.16
C VAL A 190 -2.11 -3.59 -12.08
N VAL A 191 -2.64 -3.04 -13.18
CA VAL A 191 -3.38 -3.83 -14.18
C VAL A 191 -2.50 -4.97 -14.73
N LEU A 192 -1.27 -4.66 -15.14
CA LEU A 192 -0.34 -5.67 -15.67
C LEU A 192 0.04 -6.71 -14.61
N LEU A 193 0.25 -6.30 -13.37
CA LEU A 193 0.53 -7.21 -12.26
C LEU A 193 -0.65 -8.15 -12.02
N ALA A 194 -1.88 -7.64 -12.04
CA ALA A 194 -3.10 -8.43 -11.89
C ALA A 194 -3.32 -9.40 -13.07
N ILE A 195 -3.05 -8.97 -14.31
CA ILE A 195 -3.07 -9.86 -15.49
C ILE A 195 -2.04 -11.00 -15.32
N SER A 196 -0.85 -10.68 -14.79
CA SER A 196 0.20 -11.67 -14.59
C SER A 196 -0.18 -12.75 -13.59
N LEU A 197 -1.02 -12.45 -12.59
CA LEU A 197 -1.48 -13.44 -11.61
C LEU A 197 -2.16 -14.62 -12.30
N GLU A 198 -3.13 -14.35 -13.18
CA GLU A 198 -3.83 -15.39 -13.94
C GLU A 198 -2.88 -16.10 -14.90
N GLY A 199 -2.02 -15.35 -15.60
CA GLY A 199 -1.03 -15.92 -16.53
C GLY A 199 -0.07 -16.91 -15.85
N PHE A 200 0.40 -16.61 -14.64
CA PHE A 200 1.22 -17.54 -13.85
C PHE A 200 0.42 -18.74 -13.33
N GLY A 201 -0.87 -18.57 -13.04
CA GLY A 201 -1.77 -19.66 -12.67
C GLY A 201 -1.91 -20.70 -13.80
N GLU A 202 -2.27 -20.22 -14.99
CA GLU A 202 -2.39 -21.06 -16.18
C GLU A 202 -1.05 -21.68 -16.60
N LEU A 203 0.05 -20.92 -16.52
CA LEU A 203 1.39 -21.44 -16.80
C LEU A 203 1.75 -22.59 -15.85
N ARG A 204 1.43 -22.48 -14.56
CA ARG A 204 1.66 -23.54 -13.58
C ARG A 204 0.87 -24.80 -13.94
N ASP A 205 -0.40 -24.65 -14.27
CA ASP A 205 -1.29 -25.77 -14.58
C ASP A 205 -0.87 -26.46 -15.89
N TYR A 206 -0.47 -25.68 -16.90
CA TYR A 206 0.14 -26.17 -18.13
C TYR A 206 1.44 -26.94 -17.86
N LEU A 207 2.36 -26.38 -17.06
CA LEU A 207 3.62 -27.03 -16.71
C LEU A 207 3.39 -28.30 -15.90
N GLN A 208 2.43 -28.30 -14.97
CA GLN A 208 2.06 -29.47 -14.20
C GLN A 208 1.55 -30.59 -15.14
N ALA A 209 0.61 -30.27 -16.04
CA ALA A 209 0.09 -31.23 -17.00
C ALA A 209 1.20 -31.78 -17.91
N ARG A 210 2.08 -30.90 -18.42
CA ARG A 210 3.21 -31.27 -19.29
C ARG A 210 4.21 -32.14 -18.56
N LEU A 211 4.62 -31.78 -17.34
CA LEU A 211 5.60 -32.54 -16.57
C LEU A 211 5.03 -33.91 -16.17
N HIS A 212 3.75 -33.98 -15.80
CA HIS A 212 3.07 -35.26 -15.56
C HIS A 212 2.93 -36.10 -16.82
N ARG A 213 2.83 -35.51 -18.02
CA ARG A 213 2.80 -36.26 -19.27
C ARG A 213 4.18 -36.77 -19.65
N ASP A 214 5.20 -35.90 -19.59
CA ASP A 214 6.52 -36.18 -20.16
C ASP A 214 7.42 -36.98 -19.19
N TYR A 215 7.34 -36.73 -17.88
CA TYR A 215 8.18 -37.36 -16.84
C TYR A 215 7.38 -38.24 -15.86
N GLY A 216 6.13 -38.53 -16.21
CA GLY A 216 5.24 -39.34 -15.39
C GLY A 216 5.66 -40.80 -15.32
N ILE A 217 6.36 -41.20 -14.26
CA ILE A 217 6.72 -42.61 -14.06
C ILE A 217 5.48 -43.36 -13.58
N VAL A 218 4.98 -44.28 -14.42
CA VAL A 218 3.90 -45.19 -14.07
C VAL A 218 4.47 -46.29 -13.16
N SER A 219 4.16 -46.24 -11.87
CA SER A 219 4.45 -47.35 -10.96
C SER A 219 3.24 -48.27 -10.97
N SER A 220 3.31 -49.37 -11.72
CA SER A 220 2.36 -50.48 -11.64
C SER A 220 2.58 -51.19 -10.31
N GLN A 221 1.57 -51.18 -9.43
CA GLN A 221 1.62 -51.95 -8.19
C GLN A 221 1.24 -53.40 -8.50
N THR A 222 2.16 -54.18 -9.09
CA THR A 222 1.97 -55.62 -9.33
C THR A 222 2.49 -56.52 -8.21
N ASP A 223 3.10 -55.98 -7.15
CA ASP A 223 3.67 -56.80 -6.07
C ASP A 223 2.85 -56.76 -4.78
N TYR A 224 1.64 -57.33 -4.81
CA TYR A 224 0.99 -58.00 -3.66
C TYR A 224 -0.36 -58.62 -4.05
N VAL A 225 -0.40 -59.56 -5.00
CA VAL A 225 -1.51 -60.53 -4.99
C VAL A 225 -1.19 -61.51 -3.88
N SER A 226 -1.62 -61.22 -2.65
CA SER A 226 -1.68 -62.23 -1.60
C SER A 226 -2.71 -63.28 -2.03
N VAL A 227 -2.23 -64.40 -2.54
CA VAL A 227 -3.04 -65.59 -2.78
C VAL A 227 -3.49 -66.11 -1.42
N SER A 228 -4.68 -65.69 -1.01
CA SER A 228 -5.38 -66.32 0.12
C SER A 228 -5.91 -67.67 -0.35
N THR A 229 -5.27 -68.74 0.12
CA THR A 229 -5.66 -70.14 -0.10
C THR A 229 -7.14 -70.37 0.29
N PRO A 230 -7.98 -71.03 -0.53
CA PRO A 230 -9.36 -71.30 -0.16
C PRO A 230 -9.41 -72.39 0.91
N LEU A 231 -9.90 -72.03 2.10
CA LEU A 231 -10.17 -72.97 3.18
C LEU A 231 -11.56 -73.57 2.95
N VAL A 232 -11.58 -74.85 2.59
CA VAL A 232 -12.79 -75.67 2.47
C VAL A 232 -13.35 -75.89 3.87
N ALA A 233 -14.51 -75.32 4.17
CA ALA A 233 -15.30 -75.67 5.35
C ALA A 233 -16.69 -76.16 4.92
N SER A 234 -16.85 -77.47 4.97
CA SER A 234 -18.12 -78.20 4.86
C SER A 234 -19.01 -77.96 6.07
N GLY A 235 -20.31 -77.66 5.87
CA GLY A 235 -21.34 -77.62 6.91
C GLY A 235 -22.74 -77.40 6.31
N ARG A 236 -23.74 -78.19 6.71
CA ARG A 236 -24.97 -78.55 5.96
C ARG A 236 -26.22 -77.67 6.20
N HIS A 237 -27.19 -77.84 5.28
CA HIS A 237 -28.67 -77.60 5.30
C HIS A 237 -29.16 -76.17 4.97
N SER A 238 -30.17 -75.90 4.12
CA SER A 238 -31.27 -76.70 3.53
C SER A 238 -31.90 -75.98 2.29
N HIS A 239 -32.32 -76.78 1.29
CA HIS A 239 -33.35 -76.58 0.23
C HIS A 239 -33.52 -75.24 -0.53
N ASN A 240 -33.35 -75.23 -1.87
CA ASN A 240 -34.41 -75.63 -2.82
C ASN A 240 -33.87 -75.79 -4.27
N ILE A 241 -34.50 -76.69 -5.01
CA ILE A 241 -34.11 -77.19 -6.34
C ILE A 241 -34.71 -76.32 -7.45
N ASN A 242 -33.88 -75.93 -8.44
CA ASN A 242 -34.22 -76.06 -9.86
C ASN A 242 -32.95 -76.04 -10.72
N GLN A 243 -32.72 -77.16 -11.41
CA GLN A 243 -31.68 -77.35 -12.43
C GLN A 243 -32.18 -76.92 -13.81
N ASN A 244 -31.19 -76.69 -14.69
CA ASN A 244 -31.20 -76.42 -16.14
C ASN A 244 -31.01 -74.93 -16.45
N SER A 245 -29.94 -74.47 -17.08
CA SER A 245 -28.98 -75.13 -17.96
C SER A 245 -27.64 -74.39 -17.97
N PHE A 246 -26.60 -75.18 -18.16
CA PHE A 246 -25.23 -74.79 -18.42
C PHE A 246 -25.14 -73.89 -19.66
N THR A 247 -24.89 -72.60 -19.46
CA THR A 247 -24.14 -71.79 -20.42
C THR A 247 -22.95 -71.19 -19.69
N GLN A 248 -21.78 -71.54 -20.21
CA GLN A 248 -20.44 -71.11 -19.81
C GLN A 248 -20.40 -69.60 -19.63
N LYS A 249 -20.48 -69.13 -18.38
CA LYS A 249 -20.22 -67.74 -18.03
C LYS A 249 -18.72 -67.53 -18.19
N THR A 250 -18.33 -66.89 -19.29
CA THR A 250 -17.02 -66.26 -19.44
C THR A 250 -16.68 -65.57 -18.13
N GLY A 251 -15.57 -66.01 -17.53
CA GLY A 251 -15.11 -65.53 -16.23
C GLY A 251 -15.08 -64.01 -16.24
N ARG A 252 -15.90 -63.42 -15.36
CA ARG A 252 -15.81 -62.02 -15.00
C ARG A 252 -14.44 -61.86 -14.33
N VAL A 253 -13.48 -61.32 -15.07
CA VAL A 253 -12.20 -60.85 -14.52
C VAL A 253 -12.53 -59.97 -13.32
N PRO A 254 -11.92 -60.18 -12.14
CA PRO A 254 -12.05 -59.23 -11.05
C PRO A 254 -11.53 -57.90 -11.57
N ASP A 255 -12.38 -56.88 -11.56
CA ASP A 255 -12.04 -55.49 -11.88
C ASP A 255 -11.13 -54.97 -10.77
N ALA A 256 -9.87 -55.43 -10.79
CA ALA A 256 -8.83 -54.88 -9.97
C ALA A 256 -8.59 -53.48 -10.51
N GLN A 257 -9.18 -52.47 -9.85
CA GLN A 257 -8.83 -51.07 -10.04
C GLN A 257 -7.32 -50.91 -9.81
N LEU A 258 -6.54 -51.08 -10.87
CA LEU A 258 -5.12 -50.76 -10.91
C LEU A 258 -5.04 -49.24 -10.81
N SER A 259 -4.89 -48.72 -9.58
CA SER A 259 -4.58 -47.31 -9.37
C SER A 259 -3.16 -47.07 -9.86
N ILE A 260 -3.02 -46.72 -11.14
CA ILE A 260 -1.76 -46.30 -11.74
C ILE A 260 -1.35 -44.98 -11.09
N MET A 261 -0.56 -45.06 -10.03
CA MET A 261 0.00 -43.90 -9.35
C MET A 261 1.21 -43.41 -10.15
N ARG A 262 1.03 -42.31 -10.86
CA ARG A 262 2.10 -41.69 -11.65
C ARG A 262 2.91 -40.75 -10.75
N ARG A 263 4.14 -41.13 -10.38
CA ARG A 263 5.03 -40.29 -9.55
C ARG A 263 5.92 -39.40 -10.41
N LEU A 264 6.02 -38.14 -10.02
CA LEU A 264 6.92 -37.16 -10.61
C LEU A 264 8.30 -37.19 -9.91
N PRO A 265 9.42 -37.08 -10.66
CA PRO A 265 10.75 -36.96 -10.07
C PRO A 265 10.90 -35.68 -9.24
N VAL A 266 11.82 -35.71 -8.27
CA VAL A 266 12.02 -34.63 -7.28
C VAL A 266 12.35 -33.28 -7.93
N TRP A 267 13.12 -33.27 -9.01
CA TRP A 267 13.48 -32.06 -9.75
C TRP A 267 12.26 -31.36 -10.37
N CYS A 268 11.32 -32.13 -10.94
CA CYS A 268 10.05 -31.57 -11.43
C CYS A 268 9.21 -31.03 -10.27
N LYS A 269 9.15 -31.74 -9.14
CA LYS A 269 8.46 -31.25 -7.95
C LYS A 269 9.04 -29.93 -7.44
N LEU A 270 10.37 -29.79 -7.44
CA LEU A 270 11.04 -28.56 -7.05
C LEU A 270 10.69 -27.40 -7.99
N LEU A 271 10.65 -27.65 -9.30
CA LEU A 271 10.25 -26.64 -10.29
C LEU A 271 8.79 -26.19 -10.08
N LEU A 272 7.85 -27.12 -9.87
CA LEU A 272 6.46 -26.78 -9.54
C LEU A 272 6.37 -25.98 -8.23
N ALA A 273 7.14 -26.36 -7.21
CA ALA A 273 7.16 -25.66 -5.93
C ALA A 273 7.67 -24.21 -6.08
N VAL A 274 8.71 -23.97 -6.87
CA VAL A 274 9.20 -22.60 -7.15
C VAL A 274 8.15 -21.77 -7.90
N MET A 275 7.49 -22.34 -8.92
CA MET A 275 6.39 -21.67 -9.61
C MET A 275 5.23 -21.33 -8.65
N TYR A 276 4.89 -22.25 -7.74
CA TYR A 276 3.88 -22.01 -6.71
C TYR A 276 4.26 -20.86 -5.77
N MET A 277 5.51 -20.82 -5.30
CA MET A 277 5.99 -19.73 -4.45
C MET A 277 5.94 -18.38 -5.16
N LEU A 278 6.32 -18.32 -6.45
CA LEU A 278 6.23 -17.09 -7.25
C LEU A 278 4.77 -16.63 -7.43
N HIS A 279 3.85 -17.56 -7.72
CA HIS A 279 2.44 -17.26 -7.85
C HIS A 279 1.85 -16.72 -6.54
N LEU A 280 2.22 -17.31 -5.38
CA LEU A 280 1.84 -16.79 -4.07
C LEU A 280 2.37 -15.37 -3.83
N CYS A 281 3.63 -15.09 -4.17
CA CYS A 281 4.21 -13.74 -4.02
C CYS A 281 3.40 -12.69 -4.81
N LEU A 282 2.99 -13.00 -6.04
CA LEU A 282 2.15 -12.11 -6.85
C LEU A 282 0.78 -11.88 -6.19
N GLY A 283 0.16 -12.94 -5.66
CA GLY A 283 -1.10 -12.84 -4.91
C GLY A 283 -0.98 -11.92 -3.69
N TYR A 284 0.09 -12.06 -2.90
CA TYR A 284 0.34 -11.18 -1.76
C TYR A 284 0.60 -9.73 -2.15
N TRP A 285 1.30 -9.46 -3.26
CA TRP A 285 1.50 -8.09 -3.73
C TRP A 285 0.18 -7.43 -4.14
N ILE A 286 -0.70 -8.16 -4.84
CA ILE A 286 -2.03 -7.66 -5.20
C ILE A 286 -2.88 -7.44 -3.95
N MET A 287 -2.81 -8.34 -2.97
CA MET A 287 -3.47 -8.17 -1.67
C MET A 287 -2.98 -6.89 -0.98
N LEU A 288 -1.66 -6.64 -0.92
CA LEU A 288 -1.11 -5.40 -0.36
C LEU A 288 -1.63 -4.15 -1.06
N ILE A 289 -1.81 -4.20 -2.38
CA ILE A 289 -2.38 -3.09 -3.16
C ILE A 289 -3.85 -2.85 -2.79
N ILE A 290 -4.66 -3.90 -2.62
CA ILE A 290 -6.07 -3.75 -2.21
C ILE A 290 -6.17 -3.13 -0.81
N MET A 291 -5.26 -3.52 0.09
CA MET A 291 -5.21 -3.01 1.46
C MET A 291 -4.82 -1.53 1.56
N THR A 292 -4.44 -0.88 0.46
CA THR A 292 -4.24 0.58 0.46
C THR A 292 -5.56 1.35 0.54
N TYR A 293 -6.69 0.69 0.27
CA TYR A 293 -8.03 1.28 0.22
C TYR A 293 -8.17 2.45 -0.77
N GLU A 294 -7.39 2.46 -1.84
CA GLU A 294 -7.55 3.42 -2.92
C GLU A 294 -8.52 2.86 -3.98
N THR A 295 -9.59 3.62 -4.29
CA THR A 295 -10.71 3.12 -5.10
C THR A 295 -10.32 2.77 -6.53
N LEU A 296 -9.46 3.57 -7.16
CA LEU A 296 -9.07 3.38 -8.56
C LEU A 296 -8.05 2.24 -8.71
N MET A 297 -7.14 2.06 -7.75
CA MET A 297 -6.23 0.91 -7.70
C MET A 297 -7.00 -0.38 -7.45
N PHE A 298 -8.02 -0.36 -6.60
CA PHE A 298 -8.94 -1.49 -6.43
C PHE A 298 -9.64 -1.85 -7.74
N VAL A 299 -10.18 -0.86 -8.45
CA VAL A 299 -10.78 -1.05 -9.78
C VAL A 299 -9.73 -1.57 -10.78
N ALA A 300 -8.50 -1.06 -10.75
CA ALA A 300 -7.39 -1.50 -11.60
C ALA A 300 -7.10 -3.00 -11.40
N VAL A 301 -7.09 -3.47 -10.15
CA VAL A 301 -6.92 -4.89 -9.82
C VAL A 301 -8.06 -5.72 -10.41
N ILE A 302 -9.33 -5.32 -10.20
CA ILE A 302 -10.49 -6.04 -10.73
C ILE A 302 -10.43 -6.14 -12.27
N VAL A 303 -10.15 -5.01 -12.92
CA VAL A 303 -10.01 -4.95 -14.38
C VAL A 303 -8.86 -5.83 -14.86
N GLY A 304 -7.71 -5.79 -14.18
CA GLY A 304 -6.55 -6.61 -14.54
C GLY A 304 -6.79 -8.11 -14.35
N VAL A 305 -7.42 -8.53 -13.25
CA VAL A 305 -7.79 -9.95 -13.06
C VAL A 305 -8.81 -10.39 -14.11
N GLY A 306 -9.83 -9.56 -14.39
CA GLY A 306 -10.83 -9.83 -15.42
C GLY A 306 -10.23 -9.93 -16.84
N LEU A 307 -9.28 -9.05 -17.19
CA LEU A 307 -8.55 -9.12 -18.45
C LEU A 307 -7.62 -10.34 -18.51
N GLY A 308 -6.96 -10.68 -17.40
CA GLY A 308 -6.14 -11.89 -17.29
C GLY A 308 -6.96 -13.14 -17.56
N PHE A 309 -8.16 -13.22 -16.99
CA PHE A 309 -9.12 -14.30 -17.26
C PHE A 309 -9.44 -14.41 -18.76
N ILE A 310 -9.78 -13.30 -19.42
CA ILE A 310 -10.12 -13.33 -20.85
C ILE A 310 -8.93 -13.76 -21.73
N ILE A 311 -7.71 -13.33 -21.39
CA ILE A 311 -6.51 -13.58 -22.20
C ILE A 311 -6.00 -15.01 -22.03
N PHE A 312 -5.96 -15.53 -20.81
CA PHE A 312 -5.25 -16.78 -20.50
C PHE A 312 -6.18 -17.98 -20.32
N LYS A 313 -7.43 -17.78 -19.89
CA LYS A 313 -8.38 -18.89 -19.77
C LYS A 313 -9.04 -19.19 -21.10
N ASN A 314 -9.04 -20.48 -21.45
CA ASN A 314 -9.81 -20.99 -22.57
C ASN A 314 -11.29 -20.90 -22.22
N THR A 315 -11.95 -19.83 -22.68
CA THR A 315 -13.38 -19.58 -22.46
C THR A 315 -14.25 -20.61 -23.21
N ASP A 316 -13.66 -21.37 -24.13
CA ASP A 316 -14.31 -22.40 -24.95
C ASP A 316 -14.32 -23.80 -24.30
N ALA A 317 -13.79 -23.96 -23.07
CA ALA A 317 -13.83 -25.22 -22.35
C ALA A 317 -15.17 -25.43 -21.63
N ASP A 318 -15.82 -26.58 -21.83
CA ASP A 318 -17.13 -26.95 -21.23
C ASP A 318 -17.12 -27.01 -19.67
N GLU A 319 -15.96 -26.95 -19.02
CA GLU A 319 -15.82 -26.78 -17.56
C GLU A 319 -14.94 -25.56 -17.24
N LEU A 320 -15.56 -24.50 -16.69
CA LEU A 320 -14.82 -23.41 -16.06
C LEU A 320 -14.14 -23.93 -14.78
N ARG A 321 -12.83 -24.17 -14.85
CA ARG A 321 -12.03 -24.45 -13.65
C ARG A 321 -11.72 -23.16 -12.91
N GLY A 322 -12.43 -22.94 -11.81
CA GLY A 322 -12.19 -21.84 -10.87
C GLY A 322 -13.51 -21.39 -10.25
N SER A 323 -13.78 -21.84 -9.02
CA SER A 323 -14.92 -21.29 -8.27
C SER A 323 -14.59 -19.86 -7.85
N VAL A 324 -15.46 -18.91 -8.16
CA VAL A 324 -15.40 -17.53 -7.64
C VAL A 324 -16.09 -17.51 -6.28
N ASP A 325 -15.62 -18.34 -5.35
CA ASP A 325 -16.09 -18.34 -3.97
C ASP A 325 -15.08 -17.56 -3.12
N PRO A 326 -15.35 -16.30 -2.78
CA PRO A 326 -14.43 -15.49 -1.97
C PRO A 326 -14.20 -16.03 -0.56
N CYS A 327 -14.91 -17.08 -0.14
CA CYS A 327 -14.86 -17.64 1.22
C CYS A 327 -14.77 -19.18 1.32
N CYS A 328 -14.75 -19.95 0.22
CA CYS A 328 -14.82 -21.41 0.29
C CYS A 328 -13.87 -22.11 -0.70
N SER A 329 -12.59 -22.20 -0.34
CA SER A 329 -11.70 -23.25 -0.86
C SER A 329 -10.90 -23.82 0.29
N THR A 330 -11.47 -24.84 0.93
CA THR A 330 -10.77 -25.80 1.80
C THR A 330 -10.58 -27.09 1.03
#